data_AF-A0A067Z2R0-F1
#
_entry.id   AF-A0A067Z2R0-F1
#
_cell.length_a   1.000
_cell.length_b   1.000
_cell.length_c   1.000
_cell.angle_alpha   90.00
_cell.angle_beta   90.00
_cell.angle_gamma   90.00
#
_symmetry.space_group_name_H-M   'P 1'
#
loop_
_entity.id
_entity.type
_entity.pdbx_description
1 polymer ?
#
loop_
_entity_poly.entity_id
_entity_poly.type
_entity_poly.pdbx_seq_one_letter_code
_entity_poly.pdbx_strand_id
1 'polypeptide(L)'
;MNVQLATLGWGQTRLSLEEAQASLRLSHEGLPSLGSTGTPPGSWLTACLAGLYEQWLMDQPDAAEGCRIKWDPQAPASAPGSLLFEYGK
;
A
#
# COMPACT_ATOMS: atom_id res chain seq x y z
N MET A 1 0.97 -11.99 -0.07
CA MET A 1 0.70 -10.68 -0.70
C MET A 1 1.00 -10.70 -2.20
N ASN A 2 2.26 -10.81 -2.64
CA ASN A 2 2.58 -10.75 -4.09
C ASN A 2 1.92 -11.85 -4.95
N VAL A 3 1.75 -13.07 -4.43
CA VAL A 3 1.02 -14.14 -5.15
C VAL A 3 -0.45 -13.74 -5.40
N GLN A 4 -1.09 -13.13 -4.41
CA GLN A 4 -2.47 -12.67 -4.47
C GLN A 4 -2.61 -11.45 -5.37
N LEU A 5 -1.69 -10.49 -5.28
CA LEU A 5 -1.64 -9.35 -6.20
C LEU A 5 -1.45 -9.80 -7.65
N ALA A 6 -0.58 -10.79 -7.91
CA ALA A 6 -0.40 -11.37 -9.23
C ALA A 6 -1.68 -12.03 -9.76
N THR A 7 -2.45 -12.70 -8.89
CA THR A 7 -3.74 -13.30 -9.26
C THR A 7 -4.77 -12.25 -9.68
N LEU A 8 -4.73 -11.07 -9.04
CA LEU A 8 -5.60 -9.93 -9.38
C LEU A 8 -5.09 -9.12 -10.57
N GLY A 9 -3.84 -9.31 -11.01
CA GLY A 9 -3.17 -8.43 -11.96
C GLY A 9 -2.90 -7.04 -11.39
N TRP A 10 -2.75 -6.91 -10.07
CA TRP A 10 -2.57 -5.64 -9.36
C TRP A 10 -1.10 -5.32 -9.08
N GLY A 11 -0.17 -5.84 -9.88
CA GLY A 11 1.25 -5.54 -9.72
C GLY A 11 1.90 -6.23 -8.51
N GLN A 12 2.80 -5.53 -7.84
CA GLN A 12 3.67 -6.09 -6.80
C GLN A 12 3.94 -5.10 -5.66
N THR A 13 4.33 -5.63 -4.50
CA THR A 13 4.72 -4.85 -3.33
C THR A 13 6.02 -5.33 -2.71
N ARG A 14 6.74 -4.39 -2.11
CA ARG A 14 7.90 -4.60 -1.24
C ARG A 14 7.58 -4.05 0.14
N LEU A 15 7.94 -4.80 1.16
CA LEU A 15 7.79 -4.41 2.56
C LEU A 15 9.15 -4.01 3.11
N SER A 16 9.21 -2.89 3.82
CA SER A 16 10.37 -2.48 4.61
C SER A 16 9.95 -2.06 6.01
N LEU A 17 10.73 -2.43 7.01
CA LEU A 17 10.49 -2.03 8.40
C LEU A 17 11.23 -0.71 8.66
N GLU A 18 10.50 0.29 9.17
CA GLU A 18 11.07 1.52 9.71
C GLU A 18 11.11 1.40 11.24
N GLU A 19 12.26 0.98 11.76
CA GLU A 19 12.44 0.69 13.18
C GLU A 19 12.29 1.93 14.07
N ALA A 20 12.72 3.11 13.59
CA ALA A 20 12.65 4.34 14.35
C ALA A 20 11.21 4.79 14.66
N GLN A 21 10.27 4.42 13.79
CA GLN A 21 8.86 4.78 13.87
C GLN A 21 7.96 3.60 14.24
N ALA A 22 8.55 2.41 14.40
CA ALA A 22 7.83 1.14 14.57
C ALA A 22 6.71 0.96 13.53
N SER A 23 6.99 1.32 12.28
CA SER A 23 6.03 1.27 11.17
C SER A 23 6.54 0.38 10.04
N LEU A 24 5.61 -0.24 9.31
CA LEU A 24 5.89 -1.02 8.12
C LEU A 24 5.57 -0.18 6.89
N ARG A 25 6.56 0.06 6.03
CA ARG A 25 6.37 0.73 4.74
C ARG A 25 6.11 -0.29 3.65
N LEU A 26 5.10 -0.01 2.82
CA LEU A 26 4.75 -0.81 1.66
C LEU A 26 4.94 0.03 0.40
N SER A 27 5.97 -0.29 -0.37
CA SER A 27 6.15 0.27 -1.71
C SER A 27 5.44 -0.62 -2.72
N HIS A 28 4.53 -0.04 -3.51
CA HIS A 28 3.73 -0.77 -4.47
C HIS A 28 3.93 -0.25 -5.89
N GLU A 29 3.99 -1.16 -6.85
CA GLU A 29 4.20 -0.86 -8.26
C GLU A 29 3.21 -1.65 -9.12
N GLY A 30 2.75 -1.03 -10.20
CA GLY A 30 1.91 -1.71 -11.20
C GLY A 30 0.43 -1.82 -10.83
N LEU A 31 -0.07 -0.92 -9.97
CA LEU A 31 -1.52 -0.81 -9.77
C LEU A 31 -2.18 -0.32 -11.07
N PRO A 32 -3.23 -1.00 -11.58
CA PRO A 32 -3.96 -0.53 -12.74
C PRO A 32 -4.58 0.85 -12.48
N SER A 33 -4.61 1.71 -13.50
CA SER A 33 -5.28 3.01 -13.43
C SER A 33 -6.65 2.96 -14.10
N LEU A 34 -7.63 3.65 -13.52
CA LEU A 34 -8.97 3.84 -14.08
C LEU A 34 -9.09 5.25 -14.66
N GLY A 35 -8.46 5.46 -15.83
CA GLY A 35 -8.42 6.76 -16.49
C GLY A 35 -7.78 7.83 -15.60
N SER A 36 -8.36 9.04 -15.59
CA SER A 36 -7.89 10.18 -14.78
C SER A 36 -8.60 10.31 -13.42
N THR A 37 -9.34 9.31 -12.98
CA THR A 37 -10.10 9.37 -11.71
C THR A 37 -9.18 9.25 -10.49
N GLY A 38 -9.58 9.87 -9.38
CA GLY A 38 -8.80 9.91 -8.13
C GLY A 38 -7.99 11.19 -7.95
N THR A 39 -7.39 11.33 -6.77
CA THR A 39 -6.53 12.46 -6.41
C THR A 39 -5.24 11.88 -5.82
N PRO A 40 -4.08 11.96 -6.52
CA PRO A 40 -3.88 12.51 -7.87
C PRO A 40 -4.55 11.69 -9.00
N PRO A 41 -4.68 12.23 -10.22
CA PRO A 41 -5.31 11.52 -11.34
C PRO A 41 -4.72 10.12 -11.57
N GLY A 42 -5.59 9.13 -11.73
CA GLY A 42 -5.23 7.72 -11.90
C GLY A 42 -5.12 6.92 -10.58
N SER A 43 -5.31 7.56 -9.43
CA SER A 43 -5.17 6.93 -8.09
C SER A 43 -6.47 6.37 -7.51
N TRP A 44 -7.57 6.30 -8.27
CA TRP A 44 -8.86 5.88 -7.70
C TRP A 44 -8.80 4.50 -7.02
N LEU A 45 -8.09 3.53 -7.62
CA LEU A 45 -7.93 2.18 -7.04
C LEU A 45 -7.02 2.15 -5.81
N THR A 46 -6.28 3.22 -5.52
CA THR A 46 -5.36 3.29 -4.38
C THR A 46 -6.08 3.12 -3.05
N ALA A 47 -7.32 3.61 -2.93
CA ALA A 47 -8.13 3.42 -1.72
C ALA A 47 -8.51 1.94 -1.51
N CYS A 48 -8.84 1.22 -2.58
CA CYS A 48 -9.11 -0.22 -2.52
C CYS A 48 -7.85 -1.00 -2.12
N LEU A 49 -6.70 -0.64 -2.68
CA LEU A 49 -5.42 -1.24 -2.32
C LEU A 49 -5.06 -0.99 -0.85
N ALA A 50 -5.30 0.23 -0.35
CA ALA A 50 -5.07 0.58 1.06
C ALA A 50 -5.89 -0.31 2.00
N GLY A 51 -7.19 -0.46 1.74
CA GLY A 51 -8.06 -1.34 2.53
C GLY A 51 -7.66 -2.80 2.45
N LEU A 52 -7.22 -3.28 1.28
CA LEU A 52 -6.74 -4.65 1.10
C LEU A 52 -5.48 -4.92 1.94
N TYR A 53 -4.53 -3.98 1.95
CA TYR A 53 -3.33 -4.09 2.78
C TYR A 53 -3.64 -4.02 4.26
N GLU A 54 -4.54 -3.14 4.68
CA GLU A 54 -4.93 -3.05 6.08
C GLU A 54 -5.50 -4.38 6.55
N GLN A 55 -6.43 -4.96 5.79
CA GLN A 55 -7.01 -6.27 6.10
C GLN A 55 -5.96 -7.39 6.13
N TRP A 56 -5.08 -7.47 5.12
CA TRP A 56 -4.05 -8.51 5.08
C TRP A 56 -3.08 -8.44 6.25
N LEU A 57 -2.75 -7.24 6.73
CA LEU A 57 -1.88 -7.05 7.88
C LEU A 57 -2.60 -7.30 9.20
N MET A 58 -3.89 -6.94 9.29
CA MET A 58 -4.73 -7.24 10.46
C MET A 58 -5.01 -8.74 10.61
N ASP A 59 -5.03 -9.50 9.52
CA ASP A 59 -5.23 -10.96 9.54
C ASP A 59 -3.96 -11.74 9.92
N GLN A 60 -2.81 -11.09 10.12
CA GLN A 60 -1.60 -11.77 10.55
C GLN A 60 -1.70 -12.20 12.03
N PRO A 61 -1.06 -13.32 12.41
CA PRO A 61 -0.89 -13.66 13.82
C PRO A 61 -0.22 -12.50 14.57
N ASP A 62 -0.73 -12.20 15.77
CA ASP A 62 -0.21 -11.13 16.63
C ASP A 62 -0.23 -9.73 16.00
N ALA A 63 -1.17 -9.47 15.08
CA ALA A 63 -1.36 -8.16 14.48
C ALA A 63 -1.57 -7.07 15.57
N ALA A 64 -0.74 -6.04 15.51
CA ALA A 64 -0.75 -4.96 16.49
C ALA A 64 -2.07 -4.16 16.44
N GLU A 65 -2.72 -4.02 17.60
CA GLU A 65 -3.96 -3.24 17.72
C GLU A 65 -3.74 -1.76 17.41
N GLY A 66 -4.73 -1.16 16.73
CA GLY A 66 -4.76 0.26 16.40
C GLY A 66 -3.86 0.67 15.24
N CYS A 67 -3.13 -0.25 14.61
CA CYS A 67 -2.40 0.05 13.38
C CYS A 67 -3.37 0.23 12.20
N ARG A 68 -3.04 1.18 11.31
CA ARG A 68 -3.83 1.53 10.12
C ARG A 68 -2.92 1.77 8.92
N ILE A 69 -3.45 1.52 7.73
CA ILE A 69 -2.78 1.92 6.50
C ILE A 69 -3.03 3.41 6.27
N LYS A 70 -1.94 4.15 6.07
CA LYS A 70 -1.93 5.52 5.60
C LYS A 70 -1.26 5.54 4.23
N TRP A 71 -1.85 6.27 3.29
CA TRP A 71 -1.26 6.54 2.00
C TRP A 71 -0.94 8.02 1.89
N ASP A 72 0.30 8.35 1.56
CA ASP A 72 0.71 9.72 1.26
C ASP A 72 1.00 9.87 -0.24
N PRO A 73 0.17 10.62 -0.99
CA PRO A 73 0.38 10.85 -2.42
C PRO A 73 1.60 11.72 -2.73
N GLN A 74 2.16 12.43 -1.74
CA GLN A 74 3.34 13.29 -1.89
C GLN A 74 4.62 12.65 -1.38
N ALA A 75 4.54 11.48 -0.75
CA ALA A 75 5.73 10.81 -0.24
C ALA A 75 6.69 10.46 -1.39
N PRO A 76 8.01 10.57 -1.18
CA PRO A 76 9.01 10.29 -2.20
C PRO A 76 8.94 8.82 -2.58
N ALA A 77 8.31 8.56 -3.71
CA ALA A 77 8.17 7.24 -4.29
C ALA A 77 9.55 6.77 -4.78
N SER A 78 9.90 5.50 -4.53
CA SER A 78 11.21 4.95 -4.94
C SER A 78 11.38 4.90 -6.47
N ALA A 79 10.26 4.92 -7.21
CA ALA A 79 10.21 4.98 -8.66
C ALA A 79 8.99 5.82 -9.14
N PRO A 80 9.04 6.41 -10.36
CA PRO A 80 7.89 7.08 -10.96
C PRO A 80 6.69 6.13 -11.05
N GLY A 81 5.52 6.55 -10.55
CA GLY A 81 4.31 5.74 -10.55
C GLY A 81 4.24 4.65 -9.47
N SER A 82 5.22 4.59 -8.56
CA SER A 82 5.11 3.77 -7.35
C SER A 82 4.28 4.47 -6.28
N LEU A 83 3.54 3.68 -5.51
CA LEU A 83 2.73 4.14 -4.36
C LEU A 83 3.44 3.76 -3.08
N LEU A 84 3.43 4.64 -2.09
CA LEU A 84 3.98 4.36 -0.76
C LEU A 84 2.87 4.38 0.28
N PHE A 85 2.73 3.27 1.00
CA PHE A 85 1.85 3.16 2.16
C PHE A 85 2.68 2.98 3.43
N GLU A 86 2.13 3.43 4.54
CA GLU A 86 2.68 3.20 5.86
C GLU A 86 1.63 2.50 6.72
N TYR A 87 2.02 1.43 7.39
CA TYR A 87 1.23 0.71 8.38
C TYR A 87 1.84 0.92 9.76
N GLY A 88 1.09 1.56 10.63
CA GLY A 88 1.52 1.92 11.98
C GLY A 88 0.40 2.64 12.72
N LYS A 89 0.71 3.17 13.91
CA LYS A 89 -0.24 4.00 14.68
C LYS A 89 -0.28 5.43 14.13
#